data_AF-A0A3G9H0W1-F1
#
_entry.id   AF-A0A3G9H0W1-F1
#
_cell.length_a   1.000
_cell.length_b   1.000
_cell.length_c   1.000
_cell.angle_alpha   90.00
_cell.angle_beta   90.00
_cell.angle_gamma   90.00
#
_symmetry.space_group_name_H-M   'P 1'
#
loop_
_entity.id
_entity.type
_entity.pdbx_description
1 polymer ?
#
loop_
_entity_poly.entity_id
_entity_poly.type
_entity_poly.pdbx_seq_one_letter_code
_entity_poly.pdbx_strand_id
1 'polypeptide(L)'
;MKNRAAFTLIELIFVILLIGVLGGVAVPKFLGMRDNAKITSELSTAASVQTAIDACHGEWIINEGSFTCGFNIDPSDASQFDSASGYPLTLGSSDTSPLDKILKNGKSVKWVKGADGYYRGPASNNGVKAASPDIAGKPDGNDYWEYNSTTGIFRLVDN
;
A
#
# COMPACT_ATOMS: atom_id res chain seq x y z
N MET A 1 -8.82 -12.67 -60.95
CA MET A 1 -7.42 -12.44 -60.56
C MET A 1 -7.42 -11.67 -59.24
N LYS A 2 -6.75 -12.17 -58.20
CA LYS A 2 -6.85 -11.63 -56.83
C LYS A 2 -5.67 -10.67 -56.61
N ASN A 3 -5.92 -9.36 -56.64
CA ASN A 3 -4.92 -8.33 -56.40
C ASN A 3 -4.39 -8.47 -54.96
N ARG A 4 -3.15 -8.91 -54.79
CA ARG A 4 -2.46 -8.83 -53.51
C ARG A 4 -1.90 -7.42 -53.39
N ALA A 5 -2.53 -6.57 -52.58
CA ALA A 5 -1.93 -5.32 -52.15
C ALA A 5 -0.70 -5.69 -51.30
N ALA A 6 0.50 -5.51 -51.86
CA ALA A 6 1.73 -5.64 -51.11
C ALA A 6 1.91 -4.38 -50.25
N PHE A 7 2.12 -4.56 -48.95
CA PHE A 7 2.40 -3.48 -48.01
C PHE A 7 3.68 -2.76 -48.44
N THR A 8 3.65 -1.44 -48.52
CA THR A 8 4.82 -0.69 -48.99
C THR A 8 5.88 -0.60 -47.89
N LEU A 9 7.16 -0.61 -48.28
CA LEU A 9 8.26 -0.38 -47.33
C LEU A 9 8.12 0.99 -46.64
N ILE A 10 7.60 1.99 -47.36
CA ILE A 10 7.39 3.34 -46.81
C ILE A 10 6.30 3.37 -45.74
N GLU A 11 5.21 2.60 -45.88
CA GLU A 11 4.19 2.47 -44.82
C GLU A 11 4.78 1.84 -43.56
N LEU A 12 5.60 0.79 -43.72
CA LEU A 12 6.22 0.15 -42.55
C LEU A 12 7.17 1.11 -41.84
N ILE A 13 7.97 1.88 -42.59
CA ILE A 13 8.90 2.88 -42.04
C ILE A 13 8.14 4.01 -41.33
N PHE A 14 7.04 4.50 -41.91
CA PHE A 14 6.26 5.57 -41.29
C PHE A 14 5.57 5.10 -40.00
N VAL A 15 5.11 3.86 -39.95
CA VAL A 15 4.50 3.26 -38.73
C VAL A 15 5.52 3.16 -37.59
N ILE A 16 6.72 2.63 -37.85
CA ILE A 16 7.75 2.52 -36.80
C ILE A 16 8.26 3.90 -36.36
N LEU A 17 8.32 4.88 -37.28
CA LEU A 17 8.66 6.27 -36.94
C LEU A 17 7.61 6.90 -36.02
N LEU A 18 6.32 6.75 -36.35
CA LEU A 18 5.23 7.27 -35.53
C LEU A 18 5.23 6.62 -34.14
N ILE A 19 5.35 5.29 -34.06
CA ILE A 19 5.44 4.59 -32.76
C ILE A 19 6.70 5.00 -32.00
N GLY A 20 7.82 5.26 -32.70
CA GLY A 20 9.05 5.76 -32.09
C GLY A 20 8.88 7.13 -31.43
N VAL A 21 8.26 8.09 -32.13
CA VAL A 21 8.01 9.44 -31.57
C VAL A 21 7.01 9.38 -30.42
N LEU A 22 5.89 8.66 -30.58
CA LEU A 22 4.88 8.51 -29.54
C LEU A 22 5.44 7.77 -28.31
N GLY A 23 6.24 6.73 -28.53
CA GLY A 23 6.91 5.98 -27.46
C GLY A 23 7.87 6.86 -26.65
N GLY A 24 8.63 7.72 -27.33
CA GLY A 24 9.59 8.62 -26.68
C GLY A 24 8.96 9.56 -25.65
N VAL A 25 7.77 10.11 -25.95
CA VAL A 25 7.04 11.00 -25.02
C VAL A 25 6.17 10.24 -24.02
N ALA A 26 5.60 9.10 -24.40
CA ALA A 26 4.67 8.36 -23.56
C ALA A 26 5.35 7.61 -22.41
N VAL A 27 6.53 7.02 -22.64
CA VAL A 27 7.21 6.17 -21.65
C VAL A 27 7.56 6.91 -20.36
N PRO A 28 8.24 8.08 -20.37
CA PRO A 28 8.57 8.79 -19.14
C PRO A 28 7.33 9.21 -18.34
N LYS A 29 6.28 9.67 -19.04
CA LYS A 29 5.00 10.06 -18.41
C LYS A 29 4.29 8.88 -17.76
N PHE A 30 4.32 7.72 -18.42
CA PHE A 30 3.73 6.50 -17.88
C PHE A 30 4.45 6.01 -16.62
N LEU A 31 5.78 6.12 -16.57
CA LEU A 31 6.56 5.77 -15.37
C LEU A 31 6.15 6.64 -14.17
N GLY A 32 6.11 7.97 -14.32
CA GLY A 32 5.68 8.86 -13.25
C GLY A 32 4.23 8.62 -12.79
N MET A 33 3.33 8.28 -13.71
CA MET A 33 1.95 7.92 -13.36
C MET A 33 1.88 6.64 -12.53
N ARG A 34 2.70 5.64 -12.84
CA ARG A 34 2.76 4.39 -12.06
C ARG A 34 3.27 4.62 -10.64
N ASP A 35 4.26 5.49 -10.47
CA ASP A 35 4.81 5.81 -9.15
C ASP A 35 3.78 6.58 -8.31
N ASN A 36 3.13 7.59 -8.88
CA ASN A 36 2.03 8.29 -8.22
C ASN A 36 0.86 7.36 -7.83
N ALA A 37 0.55 6.36 -8.68
CA ALA A 37 -0.48 5.37 -8.37
C ALA A 37 -0.09 4.51 -7.16
N LYS A 38 1.18 4.10 -7.03
CA LYS A 38 1.67 3.37 -5.86
C LYS A 38 1.57 4.22 -4.59
N ILE A 39 2.07 5.46 -4.64
CA ILE A 39 2.02 6.42 -3.51
C ILE A 39 0.57 6.60 -3.04
N THR A 40 -0.34 6.88 -3.98
CA THR A 40 -1.76 7.10 -3.65
C THR A 40 -2.41 5.84 -3.08
N SER A 41 -2.10 4.67 -3.64
CA SER A 41 -2.63 3.38 -3.13
C SER A 41 -2.13 3.07 -1.73
N GLU A 42 -0.89 3.44 -1.41
CA GLU A 42 -0.30 3.28 -0.09
C GLU A 42 -1.00 4.19 0.93
N LEU A 43 -1.06 5.49 0.65
CA LEU A 43 -1.73 6.46 1.52
C LEU A 43 -3.21 6.10 1.75
N SER A 44 -3.93 5.68 0.71
CA SER A 44 -5.33 5.25 0.82
C SER A 44 -5.49 4.02 1.69
N THR A 45 -4.57 3.05 1.61
CA THR A 45 -4.61 1.87 2.47
C THR A 45 -4.31 2.27 3.91
N ALA A 46 -3.29 3.09 4.14
CA ALA A 46 -2.91 3.52 5.47
C ALA A 46 -4.03 4.28 6.19
N ALA A 47 -4.74 5.17 5.48
CA ALA A 47 -5.93 5.84 6.01
C ALA A 47 -7.05 4.85 6.38
N SER A 48 -7.23 3.80 5.58
CA SER A 48 -8.20 2.73 5.87
C SER A 48 -7.78 1.91 7.11
N VAL A 49 -6.49 1.68 7.29
CA VAL A 49 -5.93 1.02 8.48
C VAL A 49 -6.19 1.86 9.72
N GLN A 50 -5.89 3.16 9.70
CA GLN A 50 -6.16 4.07 10.82
C GLN A 50 -7.65 4.07 11.18
N THR A 51 -8.52 4.21 10.18
CA THR A 51 -9.98 4.18 10.39
C THR A 51 -10.45 2.88 11.03
N ALA A 52 -9.87 1.75 10.62
CA ALA A 52 -10.22 0.45 11.20
C ALA A 52 -9.71 0.30 12.64
N ILE A 53 -8.52 0.82 12.97
CA ILE A 53 -8.00 0.87 14.35
C ILE A 53 -8.90 1.73 15.24
N ASP A 54 -9.33 2.89 14.75
CA ASP A 54 -10.22 3.79 15.50
C ASP A 54 -11.60 3.14 15.73
N ALA A 55 -12.12 2.43 14.72
CA ALA A 55 -13.37 1.67 14.86
C ALA A 55 -13.26 0.55 15.90
N CYS A 56 -12.13 -0.18 15.91
CA CYS A 56 -11.83 -1.19 16.92
C CYS A 56 -11.84 -0.62 18.33
N HIS A 57 -11.18 0.52 18.52
CA HIS A 57 -11.09 1.20 19.80
C HIS A 57 -12.47 1.72 20.26
N GLY A 58 -13.26 2.27 19.33
CA GLY A 58 -14.62 2.72 19.62
C GLY A 58 -15.52 1.61 20.17
N GLU A 59 -15.49 0.43 19.53
CA GLU A 59 -16.22 -0.74 20.01
C GLU A 59 -15.68 -1.26 21.36
N TRP A 60 -14.37 -1.21 21.58
CA TRP A 60 -13.77 -1.59 22.86
C TRP A 60 -14.28 -0.70 24.01
N ILE A 61 -14.39 0.61 23.80
CA ILE A 61 -14.97 1.55 24.78
C ILE A 61 -16.43 1.21 25.09
N ILE A 62 -17.23 0.96 24.05
CA ILE A 62 -18.67 0.67 24.19
C ILE A 62 -18.91 -0.63 24.97
N ASN A 63 -18.07 -1.64 24.76
CA ASN A 63 -18.20 -2.96 25.37
C ASN A 63 -17.39 -3.12 26.67
N GLU A 64 -16.90 -2.02 27.26
CA GLU A 64 -16.14 -2.01 28.52
C GLU A 64 -14.97 -3.02 28.53
N GLY A 65 -14.32 -3.18 27.36
CA GLY A 65 -13.17 -4.06 27.19
C GLY A 65 -13.46 -5.51 26.81
N SER A 66 -14.72 -5.94 26.73
CA SER A 66 -15.10 -7.28 26.26
C SER A 66 -15.47 -7.28 24.77
N PHE A 67 -14.47 -7.02 23.91
CA PHE A 67 -14.68 -6.96 22.46
C PHE A 67 -13.55 -7.61 21.67
N THR A 68 -13.89 -8.11 20.49
CA THR A 68 -12.94 -8.61 19.50
C THR A 68 -13.16 -7.86 18.19
N CYS A 69 -12.19 -7.03 17.82
CA CYS A 69 -12.21 -6.30 16.55
C CYS A 69 -11.38 -7.02 15.50
N GLY A 70 -11.74 -6.91 14.22
CA GLY A 70 -10.91 -7.35 13.10
C GLY A 70 -11.45 -8.55 12.35
N PHE A 71 -10.61 -9.11 11.47
CA PHE A 71 -10.94 -10.20 10.56
C PHE A 71 -10.05 -11.42 10.87
N ASN A 72 -10.59 -12.62 10.69
CA ASN A 72 -9.87 -13.89 10.97
C ASN A 72 -9.37 -14.01 12.42
N ILE A 73 -10.12 -13.47 13.38
CA ILE A 73 -9.78 -13.54 14.80
C ILE A 73 -10.68 -14.56 15.48
N ASP A 74 -10.06 -15.42 16.28
CA ASP A 74 -10.75 -16.35 17.14
C ASP A 74 -11.25 -15.60 18.39
N PRO A 75 -12.51 -15.72 18.83
CA PRO A 75 -13.01 -15.06 20.03
C PRO A 75 -12.28 -15.49 21.33
N SER A 76 -11.45 -16.53 21.30
CA SER A 76 -10.56 -16.90 22.41
C SER A 76 -9.27 -16.07 22.52
N ASP A 77 -8.98 -15.21 21.54
CA ASP A 77 -7.78 -14.38 21.46
C ASP A 77 -7.92 -13.05 22.24
N ALA A 78 -8.29 -13.14 23.53
CA ALA A 78 -8.38 -11.98 24.43
C ALA A 78 -7.05 -11.22 24.61
N SER A 79 -5.93 -11.80 24.19
CA SER A 79 -4.60 -11.20 24.19
C SER A 79 -4.31 -10.29 22.99
N GLN A 80 -5.28 -10.04 22.12
CA GLN A 80 -5.07 -9.25 20.91
C GLN A 80 -5.14 -7.73 21.11
N PHE A 81 -5.60 -7.26 22.27
CA PHE A 81 -5.70 -5.84 22.59
C PHE A 81 -4.79 -5.50 23.76
N ASP A 82 -4.27 -4.28 23.75
CA ASP A 82 -3.71 -3.70 24.97
C ASP A 82 -4.84 -3.50 25.97
N SER A 83 -4.79 -4.22 27.08
CA SER A 83 -5.82 -4.17 28.12
C SER A 83 -5.95 -2.80 28.79
N ALA A 84 -4.95 -1.92 28.65
CA ALA A 84 -4.98 -0.57 29.18
C ALA A 84 -5.57 0.46 28.19
N SER A 85 -5.30 0.31 26.89
CA SER A 85 -5.64 1.31 25.88
C SER A 85 -6.72 0.88 24.89
N GLY A 86 -7.05 -0.40 24.80
CA GLY A 86 -8.11 -0.90 23.92
C GLY A 86 -7.76 -0.89 22.43
N TYR A 87 -6.50 -0.70 22.08
CA TYR A 87 -6.00 -0.80 20.70
C TYR A 87 -5.44 -2.20 20.41
N PRO A 88 -5.49 -2.67 19.15
CA PRO A 88 -4.94 -3.97 18.80
C PRO A 88 -3.42 -3.99 19.01
N LEU A 89 -2.85 -5.05 19.60
CA LEU A 89 -1.40 -5.21 19.75
C LEU A 89 -0.71 -5.49 18.41
N THR A 90 -1.43 -6.14 17.49
CA THR A 90 -0.92 -6.52 16.17
C THR A 90 -1.97 -6.26 15.10
N LEU A 91 -1.56 -5.73 13.95
CA LEU A 91 -2.46 -5.43 12.82
C LEU A 91 -2.62 -6.62 11.85
N GLY A 92 -1.82 -7.68 12.01
CA GLY A 92 -1.79 -8.82 11.11
C GLY A 92 -1.23 -10.09 11.73
N SER A 93 -1.31 -11.19 10.99
CA SER A 93 -0.95 -12.53 11.43
C SER A 93 0.49 -12.93 11.13
N SER A 94 1.16 -12.25 10.18
CA SER A 94 2.55 -12.51 9.80
C SER A 94 3.18 -11.31 9.10
N ASP A 95 4.50 -11.39 8.86
CA ASP A 95 5.24 -10.36 8.11
C ASP A 95 4.80 -10.22 6.65
N THR A 96 4.27 -11.30 6.06
CA THR A 96 3.72 -11.33 4.69
C THR A 96 2.23 -11.03 4.63
N SER A 97 1.57 -10.89 5.78
CA SER A 97 0.16 -10.52 5.91
C SER A 97 0.00 -9.54 7.07
N PRO A 98 0.61 -8.36 6.99
CA PRO A 98 0.77 -7.47 8.14
C PRO A 98 -0.50 -6.72 8.54
N LEU A 99 -1.54 -6.76 7.71
CA LEU A 99 -2.80 -6.01 7.87
C LEU A 99 -4.06 -6.91 7.78
N ASP A 100 -3.90 -8.23 7.76
CA ASP A 100 -5.02 -9.16 7.54
C ASP A 100 -5.95 -9.35 8.74
N LYS A 101 -5.52 -8.92 9.94
CA LYS A 101 -6.38 -8.85 11.12
C LYS A 101 -7.20 -7.58 11.16
N ILE A 102 -6.73 -6.48 10.56
CA ILE A 102 -7.45 -5.20 10.60
C ILE A 102 -8.27 -4.91 9.33
N LEU A 103 -7.86 -5.45 8.17
CA LEU A 103 -8.55 -5.27 6.89
C LEU A 103 -9.13 -6.59 6.36
N LYS A 104 -10.38 -6.55 5.86
CA LYS A 104 -11.12 -7.72 5.35
C LYS A 104 -10.36 -8.54 4.31
N ASN A 105 -9.59 -7.84 3.47
CA ASN A 105 -8.75 -8.43 2.42
C ASN A 105 -7.27 -8.09 2.64
N GLY A 106 -6.81 -7.96 3.89
CA GLY A 106 -5.46 -7.50 4.22
C GLY A 106 -4.34 -8.31 3.56
N LYS A 107 -4.55 -9.62 3.31
CA LYS A 107 -3.61 -10.48 2.57
C LYS A 107 -3.43 -10.11 1.10
N SER A 108 -4.44 -9.49 0.49
CA SER A 108 -4.39 -9.04 -0.91
C SER A 108 -3.74 -7.67 -1.06
N VAL A 109 -3.60 -6.93 0.05
CA VAL A 109 -2.92 -5.65 0.06
C VAL A 109 -1.41 -5.92 0.01
N LYS A 110 -0.69 -5.23 -0.88
CA LYS A 110 0.75 -5.49 -1.15
C LYS A 110 1.67 -4.87 -0.08
N TRP A 111 1.29 -5.01 1.18
CA TRP A 111 2.07 -4.52 2.31
C TRP A 111 2.89 -5.64 2.91
N VAL A 112 4.06 -5.29 3.42
CA VAL A 112 4.96 -6.19 4.14
C VAL A 112 5.35 -5.55 5.47
N LYS A 113 5.65 -6.36 6.46
CA LYS A 113 6.32 -5.92 7.68
C LYS A 113 7.75 -6.44 7.64
N GLY A 114 8.72 -5.54 7.79
CA GLY A 114 10.13 -5.91 7.84
C GLY A 114 10.47 -6.57 9.17
N ALA A 115 11.63 -7.25 9.21
CA ALA A 115 12.17 -7.79 10.46
C ALA A 115 12.53 -6.70 11.50
N ASP A 116 12.62 -5.45 11.04
CA ASP A 116 12.72 -4.23 11.86
C ASP A 116 11.42 -3.86 12.58
N GLY A 117 10.30 -4.53 12.25
CA GLY A 117 8.99 -4.28 12.83
C GLY A 117 8.20 -3.17 12.13
N TYR A 118 8.76 -2.56 11.08
CA TYR A 118 8.11 -1.47 10.35
C TYR A 118 7.31 -1.97 9.16
N TYR A 119 6.26 -1.23 8.83
CA TYR A 119 5.33 -1.55 7.75
C TYR A 119 5.74 -0.82 6.48
N ARG A 120 5.73 -1.53 5.34
CA ARG A 120 6.05 -0.95 4.03
C ARG A 120 4.96 -1.31 3.05
N GLY A 121 4.51 -0.31 2.30
CA GLY A 121 3.48 -0.43 1.28
C GLY A 121 4.04 -0.52 -0.14
N PRO A 122 3.17 -0.39 -1.16
CA PRO A 122 3.53 -0.53 -2.56
C PRO A 122 4.57 0.47 -3.09
N ALA A 123 4.74 1.64 -2.46
CA ALA A 123 5.73 2.65 -2.80
C ALA A 123 6.98 2.51 -1.93
N SER A 124 6.81 2.38 -0.61
CA SER A 124 7.91 2.30 0.36
C SER A 124 8.66 0.97 0.42
N ASN A 125 8.10 -0.09 -0.16
CA ASN A 125 8.79 -1.35 -0.38
C ASN A 125 9.58 -1.35 -1.70
N ASN A 126 10.48 -0.38 -1.89
CA ASN A 126 11.26 -0.18 -3.12
C ASN A 126 10.41 -0.01 -4.40
N GLY A 127 9.16 0.39 -4.25
CA GLY A 127 8.23 0.56 -5.36
C GLY A 127 8.40 1.89 -6.06
N VAL A 128 8.79 2.93 -5.33
CA VAL A 128 9.18 4.24 -5.85
C VAL A 128 10.60 4.52 -5.43
N LYS A 129 11.40 5.09 -6.34
CA LYS A 129 12.78 5.46 -6.02
C LYS A 129 12.78 6.63 -5.06
N ALA A 130 13.68 6.59 -4.08
CA ALA A 130 13.83 7.66 -3.13
C ALA A 130 14.15 8.99 -3.84
N ALA A 131 13.36 10.01 -3.52
CA ALA A 131 13.59 11.36 -4.02
C ALA A 131 14.78 11.97 -3.29
N SER A 132 15.57 12.77 -4.02
CA SER A 132 16.66 13.54 -3.42
C SER A 132 16.59 14.97 -3.99
N PRO A 133 16.12 15.97 -3.21
CA PRO A 133 15.67 15.89 -1.81
C PRO A 133 14.35 15.15 -1.63
N ASP A 134 14.15 14.62 -0.41
CA ASP A 134 12.92 13.93 -0.01
C ASP A 134 11.67 14.83 -0.14
N ILE A 135 10.52 14.21 -0.43
CA ILE A 135 9.24 14.91 -0.62
C ILE A 135 8.28 14.49 0.49
N ALA A 136 8.12 15.38 1.47
CA ALA A 136 7.30 15.12 2.63
C ALA A 136 5.88 14.61 2.31
N GLY A 137 5.47 13.55 3.01
CA GLY A 137 4.15 12.94 2.90
C GLY A 137 3.91 12.12 1.64
N LYS A 138 4.96 11.85 0.85
CA LYS A 138 4.89 10.96 -0.31
C LYS A 138 5.78 9.73 -0.08
N PRO A 139 5.22 8.63 0.44
CA PRO A 139 5.99 7.43 0.72
C PRO A 139 6.85 6.99 -0.46
N ASP A 140 8.14 6.84 -0.24
CA ASP A 140 9.10 6.31 -1.19
C ASP A 140 10.04 5.28 -0.55
N GLY A 141 11.01 4.76 -1.31
CA GLY A 141 11.81 3.60 -0.92
C GLY A 141 12.62 3.70 0.38
N ASN A 142 12.89 4.91 0.90
CA ASN A 142 13.56 5.10 2.19
C ASN A 142 12.58 5.19 3.38
N ASP A 143 11.28 5.32 3.11
CA ASP A 143 10.26 5.53 4.13
C ASP A 143 9.69 4.22 4.67
N TYR A 144 8.99 4.35 5.78
CA TYR A 144 8.26 3.26 6.40
C TYR A 144 7.14 3.78 7.28
N TRP A 145 6.25 2.86 7.66
CA TRP A 145 5.13 3.13 8.54
C TRP A 145 5.32 2.47 9.90
N GLU A 146 4.96 3.21 10.94
CA GLU A 146 5.01 2.76 12.32
C GLU A 146 3.60 2.64 12.88
N TYR A 147 3.38 1.60 13.68
CA TYR A 147 2.16 1.42 14.46
C TYR A 147 2.49 1.47 15.94
N ASN A 148 1.78 2.31 16.70
CA ASN A 148 1.87 2.36 18.15
C ASN A 148 0.60 1.75 18.77
N SER A 149 0.75 0.62 19.47
CA SER A 149 -0.36 -0.10 20.08
C SER A 149 -0.93 0.53 21.36
N THR A 150 -0.29 1.58 21.89
CA THR A 150 -0.80 2.31 23.06
C THR A 150 -1.61 3.53 22.65
N THR A 151 -1.24 4.18 21.54
CA THR A 151 -1.94 5.36 21.02
C THR A 151 -2.86 5.06 19.84
N GLY A 152 -2.78 3.86 19.25
CA GLY A 152 -3.53 3.48 18.06
C GLY A 152 -3.10 4.20 16.78
N ILE A 153 -1.98 4.92 16.80
CA ILE A 153 -1.53 5.74 15.67
C ILE A 153 -0.76 4.88 14.67
N PHE A 154 -1.19 4.93 13.42
CA PHE A 154 -0.47 4.41 12.25
C PHE A 154 0.02 5.57 11.38
N ARG A 155 1.33 5.81 11.36
CA ARG A 155 1.90 7.02 10.72
C ARG A 155 3.08 6.69 9.79
N LEU A 156 3.24 7.54 8.79
CA LEU A 156 4.42 7.56 7.93
C LEU A 156 5.61 8.18 8.67
N VAL A 157 6.80 7.62 8.45
CA VAL A 157 8.07 8.18 8.85
C VAL A 157 8.87 8.49 7.58
N ASP A 158 8.95 9.79 7.24
CA ASP A 158 9.81 10.33 6.18
C ASP A 158 11.26 10.34 6.63
N ASN A 159 12.20 9.89 5.78
CA ASN A 159 13.65 9.98 6.04
C ASN A 159 14.47 10.67 4.95
#